data_AF-A0A938RC86-F1
#
_entry.id   AF-A0A938RC86-F1
#
_cell.length_a   1.000
_cell.length_b   1.000
_cell.length_c   1.000
_cell.angle_alpha   90.00
_cell.angle_beta   90.00
_cell.angle_gamma   90.00
#
_symmetry.space_group_name_H-M   'P 1'
#
loop_
_entity.id
_entity.type
_entity.pdbx_description
1 polymer ?
#
loop_
_entity_poly.entity_id
_entity_poly.type
_entity_poly.pdbx_seq_one_letter_code
_entity_poly.pdbx_strand_id
1 'polypeptide(L)'
;MPNHVHCIIVIKQNGMNVMGLQPSAPTDNHNRSLSAFVQGFKSAVTARINTLRNMPGKPVWQRSFHDHIIRNERLLHAIREYIANNPIHWEQDMDNVFHR
;
A
#
# COMPACT_ATOMS: atom_id res chain seq x y z
N MET A 1 -2.93 -8.07 -9.50
CA MET A 1 -2.28 -9.03 -10.41
C MET A 1 -1.91 -10.29 -9.61
N PRO A 2 -1.57 -11.42 -10.24
CA PRO A 2 -1.25 -12.67 -9.54
C PRO A 2 -0.05 -12.59 -8.59
N ASN A 3 0.93 -11.71 -8.85
CA ASN A 3 2.17 -11.60 -8.07
C ASN A 3 2.31 -10.30 -7.25
N HIS A 4 1.50 -9.27 -7.50
CA HIS A 4 1.54 -8.00 -6.77
C HIS A 4 0.19 -7.27 -6.74
N VAL A 5 0.12 -6.23 -5.90
CA VAL A 5 -1.08 -5.42 -5.66
C VAL A 5 -0.73 -3.94 -5.80
N HIS A 6 -1.53 -3.19 -6.55
CA HIS A 6 -1.52 -1.73 -6.56
C HIS A 6 -2.73 -1.19 -5.82
N CYS A 7 -2.50 -0.15 -5.02
CA CYS A 7 -3.54 0.54 -4.28
C CYS A 7 -3.33 2.06 -4.38
N ILE A 8 -4.42 2.82 -4.43
CA ILE A 8 -4.39 4.26 -4.20
C ILE A 8 -4.82 4.49 -2.74
N ILE A 9 -3.97 5.19 -1.99
CA ILE A 9 -4.22 5.49 -0.57
C ILE A 9 -4.38 7.00 -0.42
N VAL A 10 -5.48 7.41 0.22
CA VAL A 10 -5.73 8.81 0.57
C VAL A 10 -5.60 8.95 2.09
N ILE A 11 -4.54 9.60 2.53
CA ILE A 11 -4.32 9.91 3.95
C ILE A 11 -4.91 11.28 4.23
N LYS A 12 -6.04 11.33 4.94
CA LYS A 12 -6.64 12.58 5.39
C LYS A 12 -6.00 13.00 6.72
N GLN A 13 -5.55 14.24 6.82
CA GLN A 13 -5.25 14.82 8.12
C GLN A 13 -6.57 15.11 8.84
N ASN A 14 -6.79 14.48 9.99
CA ASN A 14 -7.93 14.81 10.82
C ASN A 14 -7.62 16.12 11.54
N GLY A 15 -8.37 17.18 11.25
CA GLY A 15 -8.21 18.52 11.83
C GLY A 15 -8.60 18.62 13.31
N MET A 16 -8.21 17.68 14.16
CA MET A 16 -8.34 17.84 15.61
C MET A 16 -7.15 18.65 16.13
N ASN A 17 -7.25 19.97 15.97
CA ASN A 17 -6.56 20.90 16.84
C ASN A 17 -7.35 20.91 18.15
N VAL A 18 -7.00 20.03 19.08
CA VAL A 18 -7.55 20.08 20.44
C VAL A 18 -6.88 21.28 21.10
N MET A 19 -7.62 22.39 21.25
CA MET A 19 -7.18 23.57 21.99
C MET A 19 -6.68 23.12 23.38
N GLY A 20 -5.43 23.45 23.72
CA GLY A 20 -5.08 23.75 25.12
C GLY A 20 -3.96 22.99 25.82
N LEU A 21 -3.11 22.19 25.17
CA LEU A 21 -1.94 21.59 25.85
C LEU A 21 -0.67 21.72 25.00
N GLN A 22 0.22 22.61 25.45
CA GLN A 22 1.66 22.81 25.22
C GLN A 22 2.33 22.15 24.00
N PRO A 23 3.20 22.86 23.25
CA PRO A 23 4.01 22.26 22.20
C PRO A 23 5.13 21.42 22.83
N SER A 24 4.79 20.19 23.22
CA SER A 24 5.79 19.15 23.38
C SER A 24 6.33 18.83 21.99
N ALA A 25 7.65 18.72 21.87
CA ALA A 25 8.44 18.45 20.66
C ALA A 25 7.69 17.56 19.64
N PRO A 26 7.91 17.73 18.30
CA PRO A 26 7.22 16.95 17.28
C PRO A 26 7.44 15.47 17.57
N THR A 27 6.48 14.88 18.27
CA THR A 27 6.43 13.47 18.57
C THR A 27 5.89 12.89 17.29
N ASP A 28 6.85 12.54 16.44
CA ASP A 28 6.64 12.01 15.11
C ASP A 28 5.52 10.98 15.18
N ASN A 29 4.40 11.33 14.56
CA ASN A 29 3.12 10.64 14.69
C ASN A 29 3.17 9.39 13.82
N HIS A 30 4.08 8.47 14.17
CA HIS A 30 4.43 7.25 13.45
C HIS A 30 3.20 6.39 13.15
N ASN A 31 2.16 6.49 13.99
CA ASN A 31 0.86 5.84 13.82
C ASN A 31 0.07 6.28 12.58
N ARG A 32 0.52 7.30 11.85
CA ARG A 32 -0.16 7.81 10.64
C ARG A 32 0.73 7.83 9.39
N SER A 33 1.92 7.24 9.44
CA SER A 33 2.79 7.15 8.27
C SER A 33 2.27 6.10 7.27
N LEU A 34 2.56 6.32 5.98
CA LEU A 34 2.32 5.33 4.92
C LEU A 34 2.99 3.98 5.27
N SER A 35 4.22 4.05 5.79
CA SER A 35 5.00 2.87 6.20
C SER A 35 4.31 2.06 7.30
N ALA A 36 3.76 2.70 8.32
CA ALA A 36 3.02 2.02 9.39
C ALA A 36 1.75 1.35 8.86
N PHE A 37 1.02 2.02 7.96
CA PHE A 37 -0.14 1.43 7.29
C PHE A 37 0.26 0.19 6.47
N VAL A 38 1.29 0.28 5.64
CA VAL A 38 1.76 -0.84 4.81
C VAL A 38 2.26 -2.00 5.68
N GLN A 39 2.95 -1.71 6.79
CA GLN A 39 3.37 -2.73 7.75
C GLN A 39 2.17 -3.48 8.34
N GLY A 40 1.17 -2.75 8.84
CA GLY A 40 -0.04 -3.34 9.40
C GLY A 40 -0.81 -4.17 8.38
N PHE A 41 -1.00 -3.64 7.16
CA PHE A 41 -1.64 -4.33 6.06
C PHE A 41 -0.90 -5.64 5.70
N LYS A 42 0.41 -5.58 5.44
CA LYS A 42 1.20 -6.76 5.08
C LYS A 42 1.17 -7.81 6.19
N SER A 43 1.23 -7.40 7.45
CA SER A 43 1.17 -8.30 8.61
C SER A 43 -0.18 -9.03 8.68
N ALA A 44 -1.29 -8.29 8.66
CA ALA A 44 -2.63 -8.86 8.75
C ALA A 44 -2.94 -9.82 7.58
N VAL A 45 -2.55 -9.45 6.36
CA VAL A 45 -2.75 -10.29 5.18
C VAL A 45 -1.85 -11.54 5.22
N THR A 46 -0.60 -11.40 5.66
CA THR A 46 0.32 -12.56 5.81
C THR A 46 -0.24 -13.57 6.81
N ALA A 47 -0.72 -13.10 7.97
CA ALA A 47 -1.33 -13.97 8.96
C ALA A 47 -2.52 -14.74 8.37
N ARG A 48 -3.45 -14.05 7.70
CA ARG A 48 -4.62 -14.68 7.08
C ARG A 48 -4.26 -15.68 5.99
N ILE A 49 -3.32 -15.34 5.11
CA ILE A 49 -2.86 -16.25 4.05
C ILE A 49 -2.20 -17.49 4.63
N ASN A 50 -1.35 -17.33 5.64
CA ASN A 50 -0.66 -18.45 6.26
C ASN A 50 -1.62 -19.38 7.01
N THR A 51 -2.67 -18.84 7.63
CA THR A 51 -3.78 -19.65 8.17
C THR A 51 -4.49 -20.43 7.08
N LEU A 52 -4.87 -19.78 5.97
CA LEU A 52 -5.58 -20.43 4.86
C LEU A 52 -4.74 -21.51 4.16
N ARG A 53 -3.42 -21.31 4.10
CA ARG A 53 -2.47 -22.25 3.48
C ARG A 53 -1.95 -23.32 4.45
N ASN A 54 -2.32 -23.27 5.74
CA ASN A 54 -1.74 -24.08 6.80
C ASN A 54 -0.19 -24.03 6.84
N MET A 55 0.38 -22.83 6.62
CA MET A 55 1.82 -22.60 6.51
C MET A 55 2.24 -21.41 7.39
N PRO A 56 2.18 -21.53 8.73
CA PRO A 56 2.57 -20.44 9.63
C PRO A 56 4.03 -20.01 9.40
N GLY A 57 4.27 -18.70 9.48
CA GLY A 57 5.61 -18.11 9.38
C GLY A 57 6.20 -18.03 7.97
N LYS A 58 5.50 -18.50 6.92
CA LYS A 58 6.01 -18.35 5.55
C LYS A 58 5.87 -16.90 5.07
N PRO A 59 6.91 -16.33 4.42
CA PRO A 59 6.83 -14.99 3.86
C PRO A 59 5.89 -14.98 2.65
N VAL A 60 5.03 -13.96 2.58
CA VAL A 60 4.11 -13.75 1.45
C VAL A 60 4.59 -12.59 0.57
N TRP A 61 5.12 -11.54 1.17
CA TRP A 61 5.47 -10.30 0.49
C TRP A 61 6.96 -10.19 0.21
N GLN A 62 7.32 -9.53 -0.89
CA GLN A 62 8.66 -8.98 -1.06
C GLN A 62 8.94 -7.88 0.00
N ARG A 63 10.23 -7.71 0.34
CA ARG A 63 10.67 -6.64 1.24
C ARG A 63 10.43 -5.27 0.60
N SER A 64 10.14 -4.27 1.44
CA SER A 64 9.80 -2.90 1.03
C SER A 64 8.52 -2.81 0.18
N PHE A 65 8.19 -1.61 -0.27
CA PHE A 65 7.10 -1.30 -1.20
C PHE A 65 7.52 -0.11 -2.06
N HIS A 66 6.88 0.05 -3.22
CA HIS A 66 7.03 1.24 -4.06
C HIS A 66 5.87 2.20 -3.79
N ASP A 67 6.17 3.48 -3.57
CA ASP A 67 5.20 4.53 -3.40
C ASP A 67 5.43 5.69 -4.37
N HIS A 68 4.33 6.37 -4.72
CA HIS A 68 4.35 7.52 -5.61
C HIS A 68 3.30 8.55 -5.16
N ILE A 69 3.72 9.80 -4.98
CA ILE A 69 2.81 10.89 -4.56
C ILE A 69 2.04 11.41 -5.77
N ILE A 70 0.73 11.23 -5.77
CA ILE A 70 -0.18 11.72 -6.81
C ILE A 70 -0.52 13.18 -6.52
N ARG A 71 -0.02 14.11 -7.34
CA ARG A 71 -0.12 15.57 -7.10
C ARG A 71 -1.18 16.29 -7.92
N ASN A 72 -1.75 15.64 -8.92
CA ASN A 72 -2.75 16.25 -9.81
C ASN A 72 -3.75 15.22 -10.32
N GLU A 73 -4.88 15.73 -10.82
CA GLU A 73 -6.00 14.93 -11.29
C GLU A 73 -5.66 14.11 -12.54
N ARG A 74 -4.86 14.67 -13.47
CA ARG A 74 -4.43 13.95 -14.67
C ARG A 74 -3.66 12.67 -14.32
N LEU A 75 -2.72 12.78 -13.38
CA LEU A 75 -1.94 11.65 -12.89
C LEU A 75 -2.82 10.65 -12.13
N LEU A 76 -3.76 11.14 -11.32
CA LEU A 76 -4.73 10.29 -10.63
C LEU A 76 -5.58 9.47 -11.61
N HIS A 77 -6.05 10.11 -12.69
CA HIS A 77 -6.79 9.44 -13.75
C HIS A 77 -5.96 8.35 -14.42
N ALA A 78 -4.74 8.68 -14.84
CA ALA A 78 -3.84 7.72 -15.49
C ALA A 78 -3.54 6.50 -14.60
N ILE A 79 -3.30 6.71 -13.31
CA ILE A 79 -3.05 5.61 -12.36
C ILE A 79 -4.30 4.76 -12.14
N ARG A 80 -5.49 5.37 -12.04
CA ARG A 80 -6.76 4.63 -11.92
C ARG A 80 -7.00 3.75 -13.14
N GLU A 81 -6.80 4.32 -14.33
CA GLU A 81 -6.92 3.61 -15.61
C GLU A 81 -5.93 2.44 -15.67
N TYR A 82 -4.67 2.68 -15.32
CA TYR A 82 -3.67 1.62 -15.24
C TYR A 82 -4.09 0.49 -14.28
N ILE A 83 -4.51 0.80 -13.05
CA ILE A 83 -4.93 -0.22 -12.06
C ILE A 83 -6.13 -1.01 -12.57
N ALA A 84 -7.11 -0.35 -13.21
CA ALA A 84 -8.31 -0.99 -13.74
C ALA A 84 -7.98 -1.91 -14.93
N ASN A 85 -7.07 -1.47 -15.81
CA ASN A 85 -6.75 -2.17 -17.05
C ASN A 85 -5.67 -3.24 -16.87
N ASN A 86 -4.82 -3.16 -15.83
CA ASN A 86 -3.71 -4.11 -15.67
C ASN A 86 -4.16 -5.59 -15.59
N PRO A 87 -5.22 -5.97 -14.85
CA PRO A 87 -5.71 -7.34 -14.87
C PRO A 87 -6.03 -7.88 -16.27
N ILE A 88 -6.47 -7.00 -17.19
CA ILE A 88 -6.83 -7.34 -18.57
C ILE A 88 -5.57 -7.49 -19.44
N HIS A 89 -4.59 -6.61 -19.23
CA HIS A 89 -3.33 -6.62 -19.98
C HIS A 89 -2.23 -7.48 -19.34
N TRP A 90 -2.55 -8.24 -18.28
CA TRP A 90 -1.58 -9.00 -17.51
C TRP A 90 -0.77 -9.99 -18.35
N GLU A 91 -1.38 -10.62 -19.36
CA GLU A 91 -0.66 -11.53 -20.25
C GLU A 91 0.40 -10.81 -21.10
N GLN A 92 0.24 -9.51 -21.36
CA GLN A 92 1.12 -8.68 -22.18
C GLN A 92 2.07 -7.81 -21.34
N ASP A 93 1.95 -7.85 -20.00
CA ASP A 93 2.74 -7.04 -19.09
C ASP A 93 4.19 -7.54 -19.02
N MET A 94 5.17 -6.64 -19.08
CA MET A 94 6.59 -6.97 -18.99
C MET A 94 7.02 -7.48 -17.60
N ASP A 95 6.22 -7.20 -16.55
CA ASP A 95 6.41 -7.77 -15.22
C ASP A 95 5.81 -9.19 -15.07
N ASN A 96 5.28 -9.73 -16.17
CA ASN A 96 4.89 -11.13 -16.26
C ASN A 96 6.13 -12.03 -16.34
N VAL A 97 6.43 -12.72 -15.23
CA VAL A 97 7.54 -13.67 -15.09
C VAL A 97 7.48 -14.88 -16.04
N PHE A 98 6.38 -15.05 -16.79
CA PHE A 98 6.25 -16.07 -17.83
C PHE A 98 6.83 -15.66 -19.20
N HIS A 99 7.31 -14.42 -19.36
CA HIS A 99 7.99 -13.92 -20.57
C HIS A 99 9.53 -13.90 -20.46
N ARG A 100 10.12 -14.68 -19.54
CA ARG A 100 11.58 -14.89 -19.44
C ARG A 100 11.97 -16.33 -19.76
#